data_AF-A0AAE3WMZ9-F1
#
_entry.id   AF-A0AAE3WMZ9-F1
#
_cell.length_a   1.000
_cell.length_b   1.000
_cell.length_c   1.000
_cell.angle_alpha   90.00
_cell.angle_beta   90.00
_cell.angle_gamma   90.00
#
_symmetry.space_group_name_H-M   'P 1'
#
loop_
_entity.id
_entity.type
_entity.pdbx_description
1 polymer ?
#
loop_
_entity_poly.entity_id
_entity_poly.type
_entity_poly.pdbx_seq_one_letter_code
_entity_poly.pdbx_strand_id
1 'polypeptide(L)'
;SLSGKARAAMDFILPASKTKDDQSLGEFFRRRVGDEVVENLIEPLLSGIYAGDIDKLSLMSTFPQFYQTEQKHRSLILGMKKTRPQGSGQQLTAKKQGQFQTLSTGLQTLVEEIEKQLKLTKVYKGTKVTKL
;
A
#
# COMPACT_ATOMS: atom_id res chain seq x y z
N SER A 1 13.83 -19.13 3.42
CA SER A 1 14.16 -20.35 4.19
C SER A 1 12.90 -21.20 4.39
N LEU A 2 13.05 -22.47 4.78
CA LEU A 2 11.91 -23.33 5.09
C LEU A 2 11.22 -22.90 6.39
N SER A 3 12.00 -22.47 7.39
CA SER A 3 11.50 -21.95 8.67
C SER A 3 10.69 -20.67 8.49
N GLY A 4 11.14 -19.73 7.65
CA GLY A 4 10.41 -18.49 7.34
C GLY A 4 9.06 -18.75 6.66
N LYS A 5 9.01 -19.70 5.72
CA LYS A 5 7.74 -20.12 5.10
C LYS A 5 6.80 -20.79 6.10
N ALA A 6 7.33 -21.66 6.97
CA ALA A 6 6.54 -22.27 8.04
C ALA A 6 6.01 -21.20 9.01
N ARG A 7 6.84 -20.22 9.38
CA ARG A 7 6.45 -19.08 10.21
C ARG A 7 5.35 -18.24 9.58
N ALA A 8 5.43 -17.98 8.27
CA ALA A 8 4.41 -17.27 7.53
C ALA A 8 3.09 -18.06 7.45
N ALA A 9 3.17 -19.38 7.30
CA ALA A 9 2.00 -20.27 7.30
C ALA A 9 1.27 -20.27 8.65
N MET A 10 1.92 -19.91 9.76
CA MET A 10 1.21 -19.76 11.04
C MET A 10 0.13 -18.66 11.01
N ASP A 11 0.16 -17.74 10.05
CA ASP A 11 -0.93 -16.76 9.84
C ASP A 11 -2.32 -17.43 9.74
N PHE A 12 -2.41 -18.67 9.24
CA PHE A 12 -3.66 -19.42 9.14
C PHE A 12 -4.31 -19.73 10.51
N ILE A 13 -3.50 -19.80 11.57
CA ILE A 13 -3.94 -20.21 12.91
C ILE A 13 -3.80 -19.11 13.96
N LEU A 14 -3.02 -18.05 13.69
CA LEU A 14 -2.85 -16.93 14.62
C LEU A 14 -4.19 -16.20 14.89
N PRO A 15 -4.43 -15.75 16.13
CA PRO A 15 -5.59 -14.93 16.45
C PRO A 15 -5.48 -13.53 15.83
N ALA A 16 -6.62 -12.86 15.67
CA ALA A 16 -6.66 -11.45 15.29
C ALA A 16 -6.10 -10.59 16.44
N SER A 17 -5.54 -9.43 16.10
CA SER A 17 -5.06 -8.49 17.11
C SER A 17 -6.21 -7.96 17.97
N LYS A 18 -5.94 -7.83 19.28
CA LYS A 18 -6.81 -7.10 20.21
C LYS A 18 -6.46 -5.60 20.27
N THR A 19 -5.30 -5.21 19.76
CA THR A 19 -4.85 -3.83 19.70
C THR A 19 -5.79 -3.05 18.78
N LYS A 20 -6.44 -2.03 19.32
CA LYS A 20 -7.31 -1.12 18.56
C LYS A 20 -6.58 0.16 18.14
N ASP A 21 -5.46 0.45 18.78
CA ASP A 21 -4.62 1.60 18.46
C ASP A 21 -3.80 1.34 17.19
N ASP A 22 -3.33 2.42 16.58
CA ASP A 22 -2.46 2.35 15.42
C ASP A 22 -1.11 1.73 15.79
N GLN A 23 -0.53 0.99 14.84
CA GLN A 23 0.76 0.31 15.00
C GLN A 23 1.57 0.48 13.72
N SER A 24 2.87 0.21 13.77
CA SER A 24 3.69 0.29 12.56
C SER A 24 3.39 -0.85 11.59
N LEU A 25 3.67 -0.65 10.31
CA LEU A 25 3.61 -1.72 9.31
C LEU A 25 4.55 -2.86 9.67
N GLY A 26 5.77 -2.52 10.12
CA GLY A 26 6.76 -3.49 10.54
C GLY A 26 6.26 -4.38 11.68
N GLU A 27 5.73 -3.80 12.76
CA GLU A 27 5.18 -4.55 13.89
C GLU A 27 4.03 -5.47 13.44
N PHE A 28 3.10 -4.92 12.66
CA PHE A 28 1.96 -5.66 12.14
C PHE A 28 2.40 -6.88 11.33
N PHE A 29 3.24 -6.69 10.32
CA PHE A 29 3.62 -7.78 9.41
C PHE A 29 4.56 -8.79 10.06
N ARG A 30 5.49 -8.38 10.93
CA ARG A 30 6.35 -9.34 11.65
C ARG A 30 5.52 -10.26 12.53
N ARG A 31 4.49 -9.73 13.19
CA ARG A 31 3.53 -10.54 13.96
C ARG A 31 2.75 -11.50 13.08
N ARG A 32 2.27 -11.08 11.90
CA ARG A 32 1.49 -11.94 11.00
C ARG A 32 2.34 -12.99 10.28
N VAL A 33 3.34 -12.55 9.52
CA VAL A 33 4.08 -13.38 8.56
C VAL A 33 5.53 -13.67 8.96
N GLY A 34 6.05 -13.02 10.00
CA GLY A 34 7.41 -13.21 10.50
C GLY A 34 8.44 -12.30 9.84
N ASP A 35 9.59 -12.16 10.52
CA ASP A 35 10.65 -11.21 10.16
C ASP A 35 11.22 -11.48 8.78
N GLU A 36 11.47 -12.74 8.44
CA GLU A 36 12.07 -13.09 7.17
C GLU A 36 11.22 -12.66 5.96
N VAL A 37 9.89 -12.77 6.05
CA VAL A 37 9.00 -12.28 4.98
C VAL A 37 8.96 -10.76 4.95
N VAL A 38 9.08 -10.13 6.11
CA VAL A 38 9.13 -8.67 6.20
C VAL A 38 10.40 -8.15 5.53
N GLU A 39 11.57 -8.59 5.96
CA GLU A 39 12.88 -8.12 5.51
C GLU A 39 13.14 -8.43 4.03
N ASN A 40 12.73 -9.62 3.54
CA ASN A 40 13.07 -10.05 2.19
C ASN A 40 12.01 -9.73 1.13
N LEU A 41 10.80 -9.32 1.52
CA LEU A 41 9.71 -9.08 0.57
C LEU A 41 8.94 -7.80 0.84
N ILE A 42 8.45 -7.60 2.06
CA ILE A 42 7.57 -6.46 2.36
C ILE A 42 8.35 -5.16 2.40
N GLU A 43 9.48 -5.13 3.11
CA GLU A 43 10.33 -3.95 3.24
C GLU A 43 10.91 -3.50 1.89
N PRO A 44 11.47 -4.38 1.02
CA PRO A 44 11.91 -3.99 -0.32
C PRO A 44 10.78 -3.44 -1.20
N LEU A 45 9.58 -4.02 -1.11
CA LEU A 45 8.42 -3.54 -1.86
C LEU A 45 7.97 -2.14 -1.42
N LEU A 46 7.88 -1.93 -0.11
CA LEU A 46 7.36 -0.68 0.45
C LEU A 46 8.37 0.46 0.42
N SER A 47 9.66 0.16 0.60
CA SER A 47 10.74 1.14 0.42
C SER A 47 10.76 1.73 -0.99
N GLY A 48 10.38 0.96 -2.01
CA GLY A 48 10.23 1.48 -3.38
C GLY A 48 9.09 2.50 -3.57
N ILE A 49 8.08 2.50 -2.70
CA ILE A 49 6.90 3.39 -2.81
C ILE A 49 7.04 4.58 -1.86
N TYR A 50 7.37 4.32 -0.60
CA TYR A 50 7.39 5.34 0.46
C TYR A 50 8.80 5.79 0.85
N ALA A 51 9.85 5.11 0.40
CA ALA A 51 11.25 5.37 0.78
C ALA A 51 11.46 5.53 2.29
N GLY A 52 10.66 4.81 3.09
CA GLY A 52 10.54 5.00 4.53
C GLY A 52 10.82 3.73 5.32
N ASP A 53 11.21 3.94 6.57
CA ASP A 53 11.38 2.91 7.59
C ASP A 53 10.01 2.31 7.98
N ILE A 54 9.79 1.04 7.66
CA ILE A 54 8.50 0.36 7.88
C ILE A 54 8.10 0.29 9.35
N ASP A 55 9.06 0.41 10.27
CA ASP A 55 8.82 0.43 11.71
C ASP A 55 8.31 1.79 12.21
N LYS A 56 8.30 2.80 11.35
CA LYS A 56 7.76 4.13 11.63
C LYS A 56 6.53 4.48 10.80
N LEU A 57 6.21 3.68 9.78
CA LEU A 57 5.03 3.89 8.95
C LEU A 57 3.77 3.40 9.66
N SER A 58 2.83 4.31 9.89
CA SER A 58 1.49 4.04 10.42
C SER A 58 0.71 3.07 9.53
N LEU A 59 0.23 1.96 10.10
CA LEU A 59 -0.64 1.01 9.40
C LEU A 59 -1.96 1.67 8.99
N MET A 60 -2.58 2.45 9.88
CA MET A 60 -3.88 3.06 9.60
C MET A 60 -3.82 4.16 8.53
N SER A 61 -2.69 4.87 8.43
CA SER A 61 -2.52 5.96 7.46
C SER A 61 -2.10 5.47 6.07
N THR A 62 -1.50 4.27 5.98
CA THR A 62 -0.94 3.74 4.73
C THR A 62 -1.80 2.61 4.16
N PHE A 63 -2.02 1.55 4.94
CA PHE A 63 -2.69 0.33 4.48
C PHE A 63 -3.73 -0.20 5.49
N PRO A 64 -4.75 0.61 5.86
CA PRO A 64 -5.76 0.23 6.84
C PRO A 64 -6.54 -1.04 6.47
N GLN A 65 -6.60 -1.38 5.18
CA GLN A 65 -7.25 -2.59 4.68
C GLN A 65 -6.65 -3.88 5.24
N PHE A 66 -5.36 -3.92 5.59
CA PHE A 66 -4.75 -5.13 6.14
C PHE A 66 -5.22 -5.39 7.58
N TYR A 67 -5.32 -4.33 8.39
CA TYR A 67 -5.95 -4.42 9.71
C TYR A 67 -7.41 -4.87 9.59
N GLN A 68 -8.20 -4.24 8.72
CA GLN A 68 -9.61 -4.61 8.52
C GLN A 68 -9.76 -6.07 8.08
N THR A 69 -8.86 -6.54 7.20
CA THR A 69 -8.83 -7.92 6.72
C THR A 69 -8.50 -8.89 7.85
N GLU A 70 -7.51 -8.58 8.69
CA GLU A 70 -7.20 -9.34 9.90
C GLU A 70 -8.42 -9.42 10.82
N GLN A 71 -9.06 -8.29 11.15
CA GLN A 71 -10.20 -8.28 12.08
C GLN A 71 -11.40 -9.05 11.54
N LYS A 72 -11.65 -9.00 10.22
CA LYS A 72 -12.79 -9.69 9.59
C LYS A 72 -12.55 -11.19 9.39
N HIS A 73 -11.33 -11.58 9.05
CA HIS A 73 -11.02 -12.96 8.61
C HIS A 73 -10.10 -13.72 9.56
N ARG A 74 -9.61 -13.07 10.62
CA ARG A 74 -8.60 -13.54 11.58
C ARG A 74 -7.23 -13.80 10.98
N SER A 75 -7.17 -14.42 9.80
CA SER A 75 -5.98 -14.66 8.98
C SER A 75 -5.88 -13.63 7.87
N LEU A 76 -4.71 -13.01 7.75
CA LEU A 76 -4.43 -12.06 6.68
C LEU A 76 -4.37 -12.77 5.32
N ILE A 77 -3.70 -13.93 5.25
CA ILE A 77 -3.56 -14.72 4.02
C ILE A 77 -4.93 -15.24 3.55
N LEU A 78 -5.76 -15.78 4.46
CA LEU A 78 -7.11 -16.22 4.11
C LEU A 78 -8.00 -15.05 3.69
N GLY A 79 -7.90 -13.93 4.41
CA GLY A 79 -8.65 -12.73 4.09
C GLY A 79 -8.30 -12.22 2.69
N MET A 80 -7.01 -12.07 2.38
CA MET A 80 -6.53 -11.66 1.06
C MET A 80 -6.93 -12.65 -0.04
N LYS A 81 -6.93 -13.97 0.23
CA LYS A 81 -7.39 -14.97 -0.74
C LYS A 81 -8.90 -14.84 -1.04
N LYS A 82 -9.71 -14.49 -0.04
CA LYS A 82 -11.17 -14.31 -0.16
C LYS A 82 -11.55 -12.97 -0.79
N THR A 83 -10.79 -11.92 -0.53
CA THR A 83 -11.00 -10.57 -1.10
C THR A 83 -10.32 -10.39 -2.44
N ARG A 84 -9.45 -11.32 -2.85
CA ARG A 84 -8.94 -11.38 -4.21
C ARG A 84 -10.14 -11.40 -5.14
N PRO A 85 -10.29 -10.41 -6.04
CA PRO A 85 -11.37 -10.46 -7.02
C PRO A 85 -11.27 -11.81 -7.72
N GLN A 86 -12.31 -12.65 -7.59
CA GLN A 86 -12.41 -13.85 -8.39
C GLN A 86 -12.24 -13.36 -9.82
N GLY A 87 -11.22 -13.88 -10.52
CA GLY A 87 -11.02 -13.53 -11.91
C GLY A 87 -12.36 -13.75 -12.59
N SER A 88 -13.02 -12.66 -13.00
CA SER A 88 -14.20 -12.76 -13.82
C SER A 88 -13.76 -13.59 -15.01
N GLY A 89 -14.35 -14.77 -15.17
CA GLY A 89 -14.31 -15.56 -16.40
C GLY A 89 -14.99 -14.82 -17.56
N GLN A 90 -14.93 -13.48 -17.58
CA GLN A 90 -15.51 -12.60 -18.57
C GLN A 90 -14.54 -11.45 -18.80
N GLN A 91 -14.25 -11.27 -20.09
CA GLN A 91 -13.46 -10.23 -20.74
C GLN A 91 -11.95 -10.52 -20.86
N LEU A 92 -11.66 -11.48 -21.75
CA LEU A 92 -10.42 -11.56 -22.54
C LEU A 92 -10.27 -10.38 -23.55
N THR A 93 -11.16 -9.39 -23.52
CA THR A 93 -11.25 -8.30 -24.51
C THR A 93 -11.00 -6.89 -23.94
N ALA A 94 -11.05 -6.70 -22.61
CA ALA A 94 -10.64 -5.46 -21.99
C ALA A 94 -9.15 -5.56 -21.63
N LYS A 95 -8.29 -4.79 -22.31
CA LYS A 95 -6.86 -4.68 -21.98
C LYS A 95 -6.76 -4.34 -20.49
N LYS A 96 -6.33 -5.29 -19.65
CA LYS A 96 -6.20 -5.09 -18.20
C LYS A 96 -5.29 -3.90 -17.98
N GLN A 97 -5.88 -2.74 -17.71
CA GLN A 97 -5.13 -1.54 -17.39
C GLN A 97 -4.41 -1.81 -16.06
N GLY A 98 -3.08 -1.66 -16.08
CA GLY A 98 -2.28 -1.77 -14.88
C GLY A 98 -2.70 -0.73 -13.84
N GLN A 99 -2.42 -1.01 -12.56
CA GLN A 99 -2.67 -0.05 -11.47
C GLN A 99 -1.78 1.19 -11.58
N PHE A 100 -0.59 1.03 -12.17
CA PHE A 100 0.32 2.14 -12.47
C PHE A 100 0.05 2.65 -13.88
N GLN A 101 -0.19 3.95 -14.01
CA GLN A 101 -0.45 4.63 -15.27
C GLN A 101 0.39 5.89 -15.36
N THR A 102 0.70 6.29 -16.60
CA THR A 102 1.36 7.55 -16.90
C THR A 102 0.77 8.14 -18.17
N LEU A 103 1.01 9.43 -18.42
CA LEU A 103 0.69 10.06 -19.69
C LEU A 103 1.78 9.72 -20.71
N SER A 104 1.40 9.51 -21.97
CA SER A 104 2.36 9.26 -23.06
C SER A 104 3.38 10.38 -23.25
N THR A 105 3.03 11.60 -22.80
CA THR A 105 3.87 12.81 -22.80
C THR A 105 4.58 13.08 -21.47
N GLY A 106 4.44 12.19 -20.48
CA GLY A 106 5.01 12.35 -19.13
C GLY A 106 4.09 13.10 -18.16
N LEU A 107 4.33 12.91 -16.85
CA LEU A 107 3.49 13.49 -15.78
C LEU A 107 3.57 15.02 -15.69
N GLN A 108 4.62 15.64 -16.23
CA GLN A 108 4.73 17.10 -16.28
C GLN A 108 3.59 17.73 -17.08
N THR A 109 3.08 17.06 -18.12
CA THR A 109 1.94 17.54 -18.91
C THR A 109 0.70 17.77 -18.06
N LEU A 110 0.47 16.95 -17.02
CA LEU A 110 -0.65 17.15 -16.11
C LEU A 110 -0.54 18.51 -15.40
N VAL A 111 0.65 18.86 -14.91
CA VAL A 111 0.90 20.11 -14.19
C VAL A 111 0.75 21.31 -15.11
N GLU A 112 1.32 21.22 -16.32
CA GLU A 112 1.23 22.27 -17.34
C GLU A 112 -0.20 22.54 -17.77
N GLU A 113 -1.02 21.49 -17.92
CA GLU A 113 -2.41 21.64 -18.33
C GLU A 113 -3.27 22.19 -17.19
N ILE A 114 -3.04 21.77 -15.95
CA ILE A 114 -3.69 22.39 -14.78
C ILE A 114 -3.40 23.89 -14.76
N GLU A 115 -2.15 24.30 -14.95
CA GLU A 115 -1.77 25.72 -14.96
C GLU A 115 -2.51 26.52 -16.06
N LYS A 116 -2.61 26.00 -17.28
CA LYS A 116 -3.36 26.66 -18.37
C LYS A 116 -4.85 26.83 -18.06
N GLN A 117 -5.44 25.92 -17.30
CA GLN A 117 -6.87 25.95 -16.96
C GLN A 117 -7.19 26.88 -15.77
N LEU A 118 -6.19 27.38 -15.03
CA LEU A 118 -6.37 28.35 -13.94
C LEU A 118 -6.67 29.76 -14.47
N LYS A 119 -7.87 29.95 -15.06
CA LYS A 119 -8.28 31.22 -15.69
C LYS A 119 -8.58 32.36 -14.72
N LEU A 120 -8.88 32.05 -13.46
CA LEU A 120 -9.29 33.01 -12.43
C LEU A 120 -8.19 33.33 -11.42
N THR A 121 -6.99 32.78 -11.59
CA THR A 121 -5.90 32.89 -10.61
C THR A 121 -4.60 33.26 -11.31
N LYS A 122 -3.76 34.09 -10.68
CA LYS A 122 -2.39 34.33 -11.14
C LYS A 122 -1.43 33.36 -10.44
N VAL A 123 -0.63 32.64 -11.22
CA VAL A 123 0.41 31.73 -10.72
C VAL A 123 1.74 32.48 -10.67
N TYR A 124 2.27 32.71 -9.47
CA TYR A 124 3.58 33.33 -9.27
C TYR A 124 4.64 32.25 -9.03
N LYS A 125 5.52 32.02 -10.01
CA LYS A 125 6.65 31.09 -9.92
C LYS A 125 7.88 31.78 -9.32
N GLY A 126 8.78 31.02 -8.69
CA GLY A 126 10.01 31.56 -8.10
C GLY A 126 9.81 32.52 -6.91
N THR A 127 8.58 32.61 -6.36
CA THR A 127 8.26 33.51 -5.25
C THR A 127 8.06 32.68 -3.97
N LYS A 128 8.96 32.84 -2.98
CA LYS A 128 8.86 32.17 -1.68
C LYS A 128 7.98 32.97 -0.74
N VAL A 129 6.97 32.34 -0.14
CA VAL A 129 6.17 32.94 0.95
C VAL A 129 7.01 32.98 2.22
N THR A 130 7.24 34.17 2.78
CA THR A 130 8.10 34.38 3.97
C THR A 130 7.31 34.56 5.26
N LYS A 131 6.05 34.99 5.18
CA LYS A 131 5.10 35.14 6.28
C LYS A 131 3.69 34.87 5.75
N LEU A 132 2.80 34.40 6.64
CA LEU A 132 1.37 34.27 6.39
C LEU A 132 0.62 35.45 7.01
#